data_AF-A0A2G5UCG2-F1
#
_entry.id   AF-A0A2G5UCG2-F1
#
_cell.length_a   1.000
_cell.length_b   1.000
_cell.length_c   1.000
_cell.angle_alpha   90.00
_cell.angle_beta   90.00
_cell.angle_gamma   90.00
#
_symmetry.space_group_name_H-M   'P 1'
#
loop_
_entity.id
_entity.type
_entity.pdbx_description
1 polymer ?
#
loop_
_entity_poly.entity_id
_entity_poly.type
_entity_poly.pdbx_seq_one_letter_code
_entity_poly.pdbx_strand_id
1 'polypeptide(L)'
;MHFPILRTPFIVQSEIISLLKPNQIVTVSFCSRIVNRLLKGHYQRMKPMEWKLVMADTDSLPHVSIETEYKSKDDKTMIVIAAEDFSELNKSTPIPNKGYATTFATEYPVIYFKDRVMAVQWVVVYVTDLFNLDVYELAIDTNGFWAIDWLNNRQGKMLVRFAWYGNEALDYVLRNARASEYYTLSGNVSDNYRFDGILGPANYLSISSNGHWVTLDNLINFDFASIYVRRCRLSVPDLYAFIGHWLSGGSPRLTFLSLVFENQLDFEQLDLEHFEDELEVVERDVVGEFRLSDGENIQFDEGYSIQRSDGVKAVIEFGEVAFVLMVCIGENVYDRDNYLKRNSDQQFVLHQNV
;
A
#
# COMPACT_ATOMS: atom_id res chain seq x y z
N MET A 1 32.99 30.20 -0.92
CA MET A 1 32.96 29.74 -2.33
C MET A 1 31.70 30.26 -3.00
N HIS A 2 31.81 30.90 -4.16
CA HIS A 2 30.63 31.20 -4.99
C HIS A 2 30.29 29.97 -5.82
N PHE A 3 29.12 29.37 -5.59
CA PHE A 3 28.59 28.29 -6.41
C PHE A 3 28.25 28.84 -7.81
N PRO A 4 28.92 28.41 -8.89
CA PRO A 4 28.70 28.95 -10.24
C PRO A 4 27.26 28.82 -10.71
N ILE A 5 26.57 27.74 -10.31
CA ILE A 5 25.14 27.51 -10.58
C ILE A 5 24.25 28.64 -10.06
N LEU A 6 24.63 29.34 -8.99
CA LEU A 6 23.84 30.46 -8.44
C LEU A 6 23.89 31.71 -9.32
N ARG A 7 24.79 31.77 -10.31
CA ARG A 7 24.96 32.91 -11.21
C ARG A 7 24.43 32.64 -12.62
N THR A 8 23.97 31.43 -12.91
CA THR A 8 23.41 31.08 -14.22
C THR A 8 21.95 31.52 -14.34
N PRO A 9 21.43 31.74 -15.57
CA PRO A 9 20.01 32.02 -15.77
C PRO A 9 19.11 30.89 -15.26
N PHE A 10 17.88 31.22 -14.86
CA PHE A 10 16.91 30.26 -14.30
C PHE A 10 16.70 29.03 -15.20
N ILE A 11 16.66 29.20 -16.52
CA ILE A 11 16.50 28.08 -17.47
C ILE A 11 17.66 27.08 -17.35
N VAL A 12 18.90 27.56 -17.27
CA VAL A 12 20.08 26.70 -17.12
C VAL A 12 20.08 26.02 -15.75
N GLN A 13 19.68 26.72 -14.70
CA GLN A 13 19.52 26.12 -13.37
C GLN A 13 18.46 25.02 -13.38
N SER A 14 17.33 25.27 -14.03
CA SER A 14 16.24 24.32 -14.17
C SER A 14 16.68 23.05 -14.89
N GLU A 15 17.43 23.20 -15.99
CA GLU A 15 17.99 22.07 -16.73
C GLU A 15 19.01 21.27 -15.91
N ILE A 16 19.86 21.95 -15.12
CA ILE A 16 20.78 21.23 -14.24
C ILE A 16 20.02 20.47 -13.13
N ILE A 17 18.96 21.08 -12.58
CA ILE A 17 18.15 20.46 -11.52
C ILE A 17 17.39 19.24 -12.06
N SER A 18 16.86 19.28 -13.29
CA SER A 18 16.13 18.16 -13.88
C SER A 18 17.01 16.93 -14.14
N LEU A 19 18.33 17.11 -14.24
CA LEU A 19 19.30 16.02 -14.37
C LEU A 19 19.63 15.31 -13.05
N LEU A 20 19.27 15.90 -11.90
CA LEU A 20 19.60 15.35 -10.60
C LEU A 20 18.51 14.39 -10.11
N LYS A 21 18.93 13.27 -9.52
CA LYS A 21 18.03 12.37 -8.79
C LYS A 21 17.54 13.03 -7.48
N PRO A 22 16.34 12.69 -6.97
CA PRO A 22 15.80 13.25 -5.72
C PRO A 22 16.77 13.27 -4.51
N ASN A 23 17.53 12.20 -4.26
CA ASN A 23 18.52 12.12 -3.18
C ASN A 23 19.70 13.09 -3.39
N GLN A 24 20.15 13.28 -4.63
CA GLN A 24 21.17 14.24 -4.99
C GLN A 24 20.68 15.67 -4.76
N ILE A 25 19.42 15.96 -5.07
CA ILE A 25 18.80 17.26 -4.81
C ILE A 25 18.75 17.55 -3.30
N VAL A 26 18.31 16.57 -2.49
CA VAL A 26 18.36 16.70 -1.03
C VAL A 26 19.79 16.94 -0.56
N THR A 27 20.76 16.18 -1.05
CA THR A 27 22.19 16.34 -0.69
C THR A 27 22.71 17.73 -1.04
N VAL A 28 22.49 18.20 -2.26
CA VAL A 28 22.89 19.54 -2.74
C VAL A 28 22.20 20.66 -1.96
N SER A 29 20.97 20.42 -1.47
CA SER A 29 20.25 21.39 -0.64
C SER A 29 20.93 21.67 0.71
N PHE A 30 21.76 20.75 1.22
CA PHE A 30 22.56 20.97 2.44
C PHE A 30 23.84 21.80 2.20
N CYS A 31 24.26 22.00 0.94
CA CYS A 31 25.50 22.72 0.64
C CYS A 31 25.48 24.19 1.04
N SER A 32 24.32 24.87 0.95
CA SER A 32 24.16 26.24 1.45
C SER A 32 22.70 26.65 1.58
N ARG A 33 22.42 27.64 2.43
CA ARG A 33 21.08 28.27 2.54
C ARG A 33 20.59 28.88 1.23
N ILE A 34 21.50 29.35 0.37
CA ILE A 34 21.13 29.98 -0.91
C ILE A 34 20.66 28.90 -1.89
N VAL A 35 21.41 27.80 -1.99
CA VAL A 35 21.04 26.64 -2.83
C VAL A 35 19.72 26.02 -2.35
N ASN A 36 19.55 25.85 -1.03
CA ASN A 36 18.28 25.37 -0.46
C ASN A 36 17.08 26.24 -0.88
N ARG A 37 17.20 27.58 -0.78
CA ARG A 37 16.13 28.51 -1.20
C ARG A 37 15.87 28.47 -2.69
N LEU A 38 16.90 28.31 -3.51
CA LEU A 38 16.78 28.18 -4.96
C LEU A 38 15.99 26.92 -5.32
N LEU A 39 16.35 25.77 -4.73
CA LEU A 39 15.66 24.50 -4.95
C LEU A 39 14.20 24.56 -4.47
N LYS A 40 13.94 25.12 -3.29
CA LYS A 40 12.56 25.35 -2.80
C LYS A 40 11.76 26.20 -3.77
N GLY A 41 12.31 27.32 -4.22
CA GLY A 41 11.65 28.20 -5.19
C GLY A 41 11.41 27.53 -6.55
N HIS A 42 12.30 26.62 -6.96
CA HIS A 42 12.13 25.81 -8.16
C HIS A 42 10.94 24.85 -8.02
N TYR A 43 10.87 24.03 -6.98
CA TYR A 43 9.79 23.05 -6.79
C TYR A 43 8.46 23.65 -6.34
N GLN A 44 8.47 24.87 -5.78
CA GLN A 44 7.24 25.65 -5.62
C GLN A 44 6.60 26.03 -6.97
N ARG A 45 7.42 26.28 -8.01
CA ARG A 45 6.96 26.65 -9.36
C ARG A 45 6.74 25.43 -10.26
N MET A 46 7.57 24.40 -10.10
CA MET A 46 7.55 23.16 -10.87
C MET A 46 7.42 21.98 -9.93
N LYS A 47 6.23 21.85 -9.34
CA LYS A 47 5.92 20.76 -8.41
C LYS A 47 6.05 19.41 -9.15
N PRO A 48 6.84 18.45 -8.65
CA PRO A 48 7.03 17.19 -9.33
C PRO A 48 5.85 16.27 -9.01
N MET A 49 4.75 16.40 -9.76
CA MET A 49 3.48 15.75 -9.43
C MET A 49 3.54 14.22 -9.44
N GLU A 50 4.43 13.64 -10.24
CA GLU A 50 4.64 12.20 -10.31
C GLU A 50 5.49 11.64 -9.15
N TRP A 51 6.07 12.50 -8.31
CA TRP A 51 6.88 12.07 -7.18
C TRP A 51 5.99 11.80 -5.98
N LYS A 52 6.08 10.57 -5.46
CA LYS A 52 5.32 10.13 -4.29
C LYS A 52 6.26 10.03 -3.10
N LEU A 53 6.05 10.87 -2.10
CA LEU A 53 6.86 10.89 -0.89
C LEU A 53 6.39 9.80 0.08
N VAL A 54 7.30 8.90 0.42
CA VAL A 54 7.06 7.80 1.36
C VAL A 54 7.78 8.11 2.67
N MET A 55 7.04 8.09 3.77
CA MET A 55 7.59 8.14 5.13
C MET A 55 7.64 6.72 5.68
N ALA A 56 8.82 6.29 6.11
CA ALA A 56 9.01 4.99 6.75
C ALA A 56 9.58 5.17 8.16
N ASP A 57 8.88 4.68 9.18
CA ASP A 57 9.35 4.57 10.56
C ASP A 57 9.08 3.15 11.08
N THR A 58 9.96 2.23 10.67
CA THR A 58 9.96 0.83 11.08
C THR A 58 11.24 0.53 11.87
N ASP A 59 11.40 -0.65 12.47
CA ASP A 59 12.60 -1.05 13.24
C ASP A 59 13.89 -0.99 12.41
N SER A 60 13.74 -0.99 11.08
CA SER A 60 14.80 -0.63 10.16
C SER A 60 15.15 0.87 10.23
N LEU A 61 16.04 1.35 9.37
CA LEU A 61 16.44 2.76 9.33
C LEU A 61 15.24 3.68 9.01
N PRO A 62 14.78 4.55 9.93
CA PRO A 62 13.72 5.50 9.63
C PRO A 62 14.15 6.48 8.55
N HIS A 63 13.31 6.72 7.56
CA HIS A 63 13.70 7.51 6.40
C HIS A 63 12.53 8.12 5.65
N VAL A 64 12.87 9.04 4.75
CA VAL A 64 11.99 9.52 3.71
C VAL A 64 12.55 9.07 2.37
N SER A 65 11.71 8.48 1.55
CA SER A 65 12.03 8.10 0.18
C SER A 65 11.06 8.75 -0.80
N ILE A 66 11.46 8.76 -2.07
CA ILE A 66 10.64 9.25 -3.18
C ILE A 66 10.50 8.13 -4.19
N GLU A 67 9.26 7.72 -4.45
CA GLU A 67 8.91 6.89 -5.60
C GLU A 67 8.76 7.78 -6.84
N THR A 68 9.32 7.29 -7.95
CA THR A 68 9.31 7.97 -9.25
C THR A 68 8.93 6.97 -10.35
N GLU A 69 8.30 7.42 -11.44
CA GLU A 69 7.80 6.55 -12.53
C GLU A 69 8.89 6.02 -13.50
N TYR A 70 10.14 5.83 -13.08
CA TYR A 70 11.18 5.37 -14.02
C TYR A 70 10.99 3.90 -14.46
N LYS A 71 11.26 3.65 -15.75
CA LYS A 71 10.96 2.42 -16.50
C LYS A 71 11.77 1.16 -16.12
N SER A 72 12.70 1.23 -15.16
CA SER A 72 13.51 0.08 -14.73
C SER A 72 13.05 -0.46 -13.37
N LYS A 73 12.98 -1.78 -13.23
CA LYS A 73 12.55 -2.47 -11.99
C LYS A 73 13.39 -2.13 -10.76
N ASP A 74 14.64 -1.68 -10.94
CA ASP A 74 15.61 -1.50 -9.86
C ASP A 74 15.63 -0.09 -9.23
N ASP A 75 14.91 0.90 -9.77
CA ASP A 75 15.06 2.33 -9.40
C ASP A 75 13.72 3.02 -9.03
N LYS A 76 12.68 2.24 -8.67
CA LYS A 76 11.33 2.79 -8.42
C LYS A 76 11.26 3.71 -7.19
N THR A 77 11.96 3.38 -6.11
CA THR A 77 11.90 4.10 -4.83
C THR A 77 13.29 4.35 -4.31
N MET A 78 13.58 5.60 -3.94
CA MET A 78 14.92 5.99 -3.53
C MET A 78 14.89 6.75 -2.21
N ILE A 79 15.70 6.31 -1.24
CA ILE A 79 15.89 7.01 0.02
C ILE A 79 16.54 8.36 -0.26
N VAL A 80 15.90 9.44 0.18
CA VAL A 80 16.41 10.80 -0.03
C VAL A 80 17.02 11.40 1.23
N ILE A 81 16.63 10.91 2.40
CA ILE A 81 17.21 11.26 3.70
C ILE A 81 16.81 10.21 4.74
N ALA A 82 17.72 9.89 5.66
CA ALA A 82 17.45 8.98 6.76
C ALA A 82 17.67 9.65 8.12
N ALA A 83 17.14 9.03 9.17
CA ALA A 83 17.26 9.47 10.55
C ALA A 83 17.81 8.34 11.43
N GLU A 84 18.82 8.63 12.24
CA GLU A 84 19.46 7.67 13.15
C GLU A 84 19.60 8.23 14.57
N ASP A 85 19.80 7.33 15.53
CA ASP A 85 20.15 7.71 16.90
C ASP A 85 21.62 8.16 16.97
N PHE A 86 21.92 9.12 17.85
CA PHE A 86 23.30 9.53 18.12
C PHE A 86 24.22 8.40 18.60
N SER A 87 23.69 7.30 19.17
CA SER A 87 24.50 6.13 19.55
C SER A 87 25.24 5.51 18.37
N GLU A 88 24.65 5.60 17.17
CA GLU A 88 25.20 5.08 15.92
C GLU A 88 26.24 6.01 15.31
N LEU A 89 26.28 7.28 15.74
CA LEU A 89 27.28 8.22 15.31
C LEU A 89 28.65 7.84 15.88
N ASN A 90 29.63 7.59 15.00
CA ASN A 90 31.01 7.30 15.40
C ASN A 90 31.49 8.27 16.50
N LYS A 91 32.02 7.73 17.59
CA LYS A 91 32.37 8.49 18.82
C LYS A 91 33.35 9.65 18.59
N SER A 92 34.02 9.71 17.44
CA SER A 92 34.95 10.76 17.04
C SER A 92 34.31 11.97 16.36
N THR A 93 33.03 11.91 15.98
CA THR A 93 32.32 13.05 15.36
C THR A 93 31.77 14.00 16.44
N PRO A 94 32.18 15.28 16.47
CA PRO A 94 31.66 16.23 17.46
C PRO A 94 30.16 16.44 17.28
N ILE A 95 29.39 16.31 18.36
CA ILE A 95 27.97 16.66 18.38
C ILE A 95 27.84 18.18 18.12
N PRO A 96 27.19 18.61 17.03
CA PRO A 96 27.08 20.04 16.74
C PRO A 96 26.20 20.75 17.77
N ASN A 97 26.53 22.01 18.10
CA ASN A 97 25.73 22.88 19.00
C ASN A 97 24.26 23.06 18.58
N LYS A 98 23.86 22.61 17.38
CA LYS A 98 22.48 22.67 16.88
C LYS A 98 21.58 21.54 17.39
N GLY A 99 22.11 20.59 18.16
CA GLY A 99 21.35 19.46 18.72
C GLY A 99 21.14 18.28 17.77
N TYR A 100 21.62 18.37 16.53
CA TYR A 100 21.60 17.29 15.53
C TYR A 100 22.91 17.28 14.72
N ALA A 101 23.28 16.10 14.21
CA ALA A 101 24.40 15.92 13.26
C ALA A 101 23.89 15.51 11.88
N THR A 102 24.69 15.76 10.85
CA THR A 102 24.41 15.30 9.49
C THR A 102 25.67 14.64 8.96
N THR A 103 25.55 13.38 8.56
CA THR A 103 26.58 12.70 7.76
C THR A 103 26.03 12.48 6.36
N PHE A 104 26.93 12.16 5.44
CA PHE A 104 26.56 11.78 4.09
C PHE A 104 27.00 10.33 3.93
N ALA A 105 26.05 9.40 3.97
CA ALA A 105 26.27 8.08 3.39
C ALA A 105 26.55 8.28 1.89
N THR A 106 27.18 7.31 1.23
CA THR A 106 27.58 7.45 -0.19
C THR A 106 26.40 7.73 -1.14
N GLU A 107 25.16 7.58 -0.68
CA GLU A 107 23.95 7.69 -1.49
C GLU A 107 22.94 8.76 -0.99
N TYR A 108 22.87 9.06 0.31
CA TYR A 108 21.92 10.03 0.87
C TYR A 108 22.41 10.61 2.22
N PRO A 109 21.92 11.78 2.65
CA PRO A 109 22.22 12.32 3.96
C PRO A 109 21.53 11.52 5.08
N VAL A 110 22.24 11.36 6.20
CA VAL A 110 21.73 10.75 7.43
C VAL A 110 21.77 11.80 8.54
N ILE A 111 20.67 11.94 9.24
CA ILE A 111 20.47 12.94 10.29
C ILE A 111 20.42 12.25 11.65
N TYR A 112 21.24 12.70 12.59
CA TYR A 112 21.36 12.11 13.93
C TYR A 112 20.68 12.99 14.97
N PHE A 113 19.76 12.42 15.74
CA PHE A 113 19.07 13.05 16.88
C PHE A 113 19.08 12.14 18.09
N LYS A 114 18.85 12.70 19.29
CA LYS A 114 18.68 11.90 20.53
C LYS A 114 17.28 11.32 20.66
N ASP A 115 16.34 11.97 19.99
CA ASP A 115 14.94 11.60 19.99
C ASP A 115 14.59 11.21 18.55
N ARG A 116 14.33 9.90 18.36
CA ARG A 116 13.99 9.31 17.07
C ARG A 116 12.76 9.96 16.44
N VAL A 117 11.72 10.24 17.25
CA VAL A 117 10.48 10.87 16.76
C VAL A 117 10.79 12.26 16.22
N MET A 118 11.54 13.08 16.97
CA MET A 118 11.95 14.40 16.49
C MET A 118 12.81 14.33 15.22
N ALA A 119 13.68 13.32 15.12
CA ALA A 119 14.51 13.08 13.94
C ALA A 119 13.64 12.86 12.69
N VAL A 120 12.69 11.93 12.79
CA VAL A 120 11.79 11.55 11.70
C VAL A 120 10.89 12.72 11.31
N GLN A 121 10.31 13.42 12.29
CA GLN A 121 9.52 14.63 12.05
C GLN A 121 10.33 15.69 11.30
N TRP A 122 11.59 15.90 11.69
CA TRP A 122 12.46 16.88 11.07
C TRP A 122 12.73 16.54 9.60
N VAL A 123 13.08 15.29 9.29
CA VAL A 123 13.38 14.88 7.91
C VAL A 123 12.15 14.96 7.01
N VAL A 124 10.98 14.56 7.51
CA VAL A 124 9.71 14.68 6.76
C VAL A 124 9.37 16.15 6.51
N VAL A 125 9.44 17.01 7.53
CA VAL A 125 9.22 18.46 7.38
C VAL A 125 10.21 19.07 6.38
N TYR A 126 11.48 18.66 6.42
CA TYR A 126 12.49 19.16 5.52
C TYR A 126 12.20 18.81 4.05
N VAL A 127 11.91 17.53 3.77
CA VAL A 127 11.71 17.03 2.40
C VAL A 127 10.40 17.55 1.80
N THR A 128 9.32 17.55 2.58
CA THR A 128 8.02 18.09 2.15
C THR A 128 8.11 19.58 1.81
N ASP A 129 8.82 20.38 2.61
CA ASP A 129 9.07 21.81 2.33
C ASP A 129 10.03 22.02 1.15
N LEU A 130 11.03 21.14 0.96
CA LEU A 130 11.96 21.23 -0.16
C LEU A 130 11.26 21.01 -1.52
N PHE A 131 10.42 19.98 -1.61
CA PHE A 131 9.77 19.57 -2.86
C PHE A 131 8.34 20.08 -3.02
N ASN A 132 7.79 20.75 -2.00
CA ASN A 132 6.39 21.18 -1.97
C ASN A 132 5.41 19.99 -2.16
N LEU A 133 5.72 18.86 -1.50
CA LEU A 133 4.97 17.61 -1.56
C LEU A 133 4.35 17.30 -0.19
N ASP A 134 3.18 16.65 -0.20
CA ASP A 134 2.61 16.01 0.99
C ASP A 134 3.13 14.58 1.12
N VAL A 135 3.00 13.97 2.30
CA VAL A 135 3.28 12.54 2.45
C VAL A 135 2.20 11.77 1.70
N TYR A 136 2.64 10.92 0.78
CA TYR A 136 1.78 10.08 -0.06
C TYR A 136 1.53 8.72 0.62
N GLU A 137 2.58 8.16 1.23
CA GLU A 137 2.53 6.86 1.90
C GLU A 137 3.19 6.90 3.27
N LEU A 138 2.58 6.20 4.22
CA LEU A 138 3.14 5.95 5.54
C LEU A 138 3.37 4.44 5.71
N ALA A 139 4.61 4.06 5.99
CA ALA A 139 5.01 2.71 6.37
C ALA A 139 5.53 2.72 7.81
N ILE A 140 4.89 1.96 8.70
CA ILE A 140 5.23 1.91 10.12
C ILE A 140 5.26 0.48 10.65
N ASP A 141 5.88 0.29 11.80
CA ASP A 141 5.78 -0.94 12.59
C ASP A 141 5.13 -0.67 13.96
N THR A 142 5.42 -1.53 14.94
CA THR A 142 4.96 -1.39 16.33
C THR A 142 5.43 -0.08 17.00
N ASN A 143 6.57 0.50 16.59
CA ASN A 143 7.13 1.70 17.20
C ASN A 143 6.68 2.99 16.49
N GLY A 144 6.24 2.89 15.23
CA GLY A 144 5.88 4.02 14.39
C GLY A 144 4.44 4.55 14.53
N PHE A 145 3.58 4.00 15.41
CA PHE A 145 2.15 4.37 15.46
C PHE A 145 1.90 5.86 15.76
N TRP A 146 2.81 6.55 16.45
CA TRP A 146 2.76 8.00 16.69
C TRP A 146 2.64 8.81 15.39
N ALA A 147 3.18 8.29 14.28
CA ALA A 147 3.19 8.94 12.99
C ALA A 147 1.78 9.10 12.40
N ILE A 148 0.84 8.23 12.76
CA ILE A 148 -0.56 8.30 12.33
C ILE A 148 -1.18 9.62 12.81
N ASP A 149 -1.18 9.85 14.12
CA ASP A 149 -1.74 11.06 14.72
C ASP A 149 -0.99 12.31 14.27
N TRP A 150 0.35 12.22 14.18
CA TRP A 150 1.16 13.34 13.76
C TRP A 150 0.84 13.77 12.31
N LEU A 151 0.75 12.83 11.37
CA LEU A 151 0.41 13.15 9.97
C LEU A 151 -1.03 13.61 9.81
N ASN A 152 -1.99 12.97 10.49
CA ASN A 152 -3.39 13.37 10.47
C ASN A 152 -3.60 14.83 10.93
N ASN A 153 -2.78 15.31 11.88
CA ASN A 153 -2.81 16.69 12.35
C ASN A 153 -1.99 17.65 11.45
N ARG A 154 -0.96 17.14 10.79
CA ARG A 154 0.00 17.96 10.02
C ARG A 154 -0.51 18.30 8.62
N GLN A 155 -1.06 17.34 7.90
CA GLN A 155 -1.49 17.52 6.52
C GLN A 155 -3.01 17.31 6.38
N GLY A 156 -3.68 18.19 5.63
CA GLY A 156 -5.12 18.04 5.37
C GLY A 156 -5.43 16.99 4.29
N LYS A 157 -4.43 16.60 3.48
CA LYS A 157 -4.58 15.58 2.45
C LYS A 157 -4.40 14.19 3.06
N MET A 158 -5.39 13.33 2.84
CA MET A 158 -5.33 11.92 3.24
C MET A 158 -4.14 11.20 2.58
N LEU A 159 -3.55 10.25 3.28
CA LEU A 159 -2.59 9.34 2.67
C LEU A 159 -3.25 8.57 1.54
N VAL A 160 -2.45 8.20 0.54
CA VAL A 160 -2.91 7.34 -0.55
C VAL A 160 -2.65 5.88 -0.19
N ARG A 161 -1.49 5.59 0.38
CA ARG A 161 -1.10 4.24 0.81
C ARG A 161 -0.72 4.23 2.29
N PHE A 162 -1.09 3.15 2.97
CA PHE A 162 -0.69 2.89 4.35
C PHE A 162 -0.19 1.46 4.47
N ALA A 163 0.97 1.30 5.10
CA ALA A 163 1.59 0.01 5.34
C ALA A 163 1.95 -0.14 6.83
N TRP A 164 1.56 -1.26 7.42
CA TRP A 164 1.86 -1.60 8.80
C TRP A 164 2.58 -2.95 8.87
N TYR A 165 3.72 -2.96 9.56
CA TYR A 165 4.65 -4.07 9.71
C TYR A 165 4.93 -4.36 11.19
N GLY A 166 3.89 -4.60 12.00
CA GLY A 166 4.01 -4.67 13.45
C GLY A 166 3.50 -5.96 14.06
N ASN A 167 3.75 -6.15 15.36
CA ASN A 167 3.25 -7.29 16.12
C ASN A 167 2.30 -6.90 17.25
N GLU A 168 2.08 -5.60 17.45
CA GLU A 168 1.24 -5.04 18.50
C GLU A 168 0.50 -3.80 17.98
N ALA A 169 -0.46 -3.30 18.76
CA ALA A 169 -1.22 -2.08 18.45
C ALA A 169 -2.05 -2.10 17.15
N LEU A 170 -2.35 -3.28 16.59
CA LEU A 170 -3.18 -3.39 15.39
C LEU A 170 -4.56 -2.72 15.55
N ASP A 171 -5.22 -2.86 16.70
CA ASP A 171 -6.53 -2.20 16.93
C ASP A 171 -6.46 -0.69 16.76
N TYR A 172 -5.46 -0.06 17.37
CA TYR A 172 -5.22 1.37 17.23
C TYR A 172 -4.92 1.73 15.78
N VAL A 173 -4.08 0.95 15.08
CA VAL A 173 -3.75 1.16 13.67
C VAL A 173 -5.01 1.11 12.80
N LEU A 174 -5.83 0.07 12.94
CA LEU A 174 -7.06 -0.10 12.16
C LEU A 174 -8.06 1.02 12.41
N ARG A 175 -8.15 1.56 13.63
CA ARG A 175 -9.10 2.64 13.97
C ARG A 175 -8.64 4.04 13.55
N ASN A 176 -7.33 4.27 13.43
CA ASN A 176 -6.78 5.62 13.29
C ASN A 176 -6.05 5.85 11.97
N ALA A 177 -5.51 4.81 11.33
CA ALA A 177 -4.88 4.95 10.02
C ALA A 177 -5.93 5.25 8.95
N ARG A 178 -5.62 6.20 8.07
CA ARG A 178 -6.50 6.64 6.99
C ARG A 178 -5.73 6.76 5.70
N ALA A 179 -6.02 5.86 4.78
CA ALA A 179 -5.57 5.89 3.39
C ALA A 179 -6.77 5.79 2.44
N SER A 180 -6.67 6.44 1.28
CA SER A 180 -7.74 6.44 0.28
C SER A 180 -7.68 5.26 -0.70
N GLU A 181 -6.49 4.68 -0.92
CA GLU A 181 -6.28 3.67 -1.96
C GLU A 181 -5.85 2.31 -1.39
N TYR A 182 -4.72 2.23 -0.68
CA TYR A 182 -4.13 0.95 -0.28
C TYR A 182 -3.87 0.83 1.22
N TYR A 183 -4.22 -0.32 1.78
CA TYR A 183 -3.83 -0.78 3.11
C TYR A 183 -3.05 -2.09 2.98
N THR A 184 -1.81 -2.09 3.46
CA THR A 184 -0.97 -3.28 3.57
C THR A 184 -0.72 -3.58 5.04
N LEU A 185 -1.20 -4.72 5.53
CA LEU A 185 -1.10 -5.14 6.91
C LEU A 185 -0.30 -6.43 6.99
N SER A 186 0.86 -6.37 7.66
CA SER A 186 1.78 -7.48 7.75
C SER A 186 2.37 -7.56 9.15
N GLY A 187 1.78 -8.37 10.00
CA GLY A 187 2.52 -8.94 11.12
C GLY A 187 1.67 -9.83 11.98
N ASN A 188 2.01 -9.95 13.25
CA ASN A 188 1.41 -10.93 14.14
C ASN A 188 0.49 -10.26 15.16
N VAL A 189 -0.60 -10.90 15.49
CA VAL A 189 -1.47 -10.50 16.61
C VAL A 189 -1.83 -11.73 17.41
N SER A 190 -2.33 -11.55 18.63
CA SER A 190 -2.75 -12.68 19.45
C SER A 190 -3.85 -13.50 18.75
N ASP A 191 -3.89 -14.81 18.99
CA ASP A 191 -4.90 -15.70 18.40
C ASP A 191 -6.35 -15.29 18.72
N ASN A 192 -6.53 -14.66 19.88
CA ASN A 192 -7.82 -14.20 20.38
C ASN A 192 -8.19 -12.79 19.91
N TYR A 193 -7.29 -12.10 19.20
CA TYR A 193 -7.57 -10.77 18.68
C TYR A 193 -8.73 -10.82 17.68
N ARG A 194 -9.70 -9.92 17.85
CA ARG A 194 -10.81 -9.71 16.93
C ARG A 194 -10.98 -8.20 16.78
N PHE A 195 -11.32 -7.79 15.56
CA PHE A 195 -11.59 -6.40 15.27
C PHE A 195 -13.11 -6.21 15.14
N ASP A 196 -13.67 -5.21 15.81
CA ASP A 196 -15.11 -4.90 15.78
C ASP A 196 -15.40 -3.52 15.16
N GLY A 197 -14.38 -2.86 14.60
CA GLY A 197 -14.51 -1.59 13.93
C GLY A 197 -14.87 -1.73 12.45
N ILE A 198 -14.87 -0.58 11.77
CA ILE A 198 -15.14 -0.47 10.34
C ILE A 198 -13.83 -0.07 9.64
N LEU A 199 -13.58 -0.65 8.47
CA LEU A 199 -12.46 -0.27 7.60
C LEU A 199 -12.95 0.11 6.21
N GLY A 200 -12.26 1.07 5.61
CA GLY A 200 -12.65 1.69 4.35
C GLY A 200 -13.53 2.94 4.55
N PRO A 201 -13.97 3.58 3.46
CA PRO A 201 -13.78 3.16 2.07
C PRO A 201 -12.33 3.30 1.59
N ALA A 202 -11.81 2.29 0.89
CA ALA A 202 -10.59 2.37 0.08
C ALA A 202 -10.64 1.36 -1.07
N ASN A 203 -9.60 1.27 -1.91
CA ASN A 203 -9.62 0.37 -3.06
C ASN A 203 -9.04 -1.01 -2.74
N TYR A 204 -7.95 -1.07 -1.97
CA TYR A 204 -7.19 -2.29 -1.76
C TYR A 204 -6.89 -2.52 -0.28
N LEU A 205 -7.23 -3.71 0.20
CA LEU A 205 -6.80 -4.25 1.50
C LEU A 205 -5.99 -5.51 1.27
N SER A 206 -4.76 -5.53 1.75
CA SER A 206 -3.87 -6.70 1.71
C SER A 206 -3.40 -7.04 3.12
N ILE A 207 -3.77 -8.22 3.60
CA ILE A 207 -3.32 -8.79 4.88
C ILE A 207 -2.41 -9.98 4.53
N SER A 208 -1.10 -9.79 4.57
CA SER A 208 -0.13 -10.71 3.93
C SER A 208 0.47 -11.78 4.85
N SER A 209 0.30 -11.66 6.17
CA SER A 209 0.89 -12.57 7.16
C SER A 209 -0.16 -13.38 7.92
N ASN A 210 -0.93 -12.76 8.83
CA ASN A 210 -1.85 -13.42 9.76
C ASN A 210 -3.20 -12.71 9.80
N GLY A 211 -4.11 -13.18 8.94
CA GLY A 211 -5.49 -12.72 8.83
C GLY A 211 -6.50 -13.53 9.64
N HIS A 212 -6.05 -14.34 10.61
CA HIS A 212 -6.91 -15.20 11.44
C HIS A 212 -7.94 -14.44 12.28
N TRP A 213 -7.74 -13.13 12.46
CA TRP A 213 -8.63 -12.24 13.18
C TRP A 213 -9.77 -11.69 12.32
N VAL A 214 -9.70 -11.85 10.99
CA VAL A 214 -10.75 -11.43 10.06
C VAL A 214 -11.92 -12.41 10.19
N THR A 215 -13.06 -11.89 10.60
CA THR A 215 -14.33 -12.63 10.72
C THR A 215 -15.25 -12.38 9.53
N LEU A 216 -16.32 -13.18 9.41
CA LEU A 216 -17.39 -12.93 8.44
C LEU A 216 -17.97 -11.51 8.58
N ASP A 217 -18.25 -11.09 9.81
CA ASP A 217 -18.75 -9.74 10.10
C ASP A 217 -17.78 -8.66 9.63
N ASN A 218 -16.46 -8.90 9.73
CA ASN A 218 -15.48 -7.97 9.17
C ASN A 218 -15.58 -7.89 7.64
N LEU A 219 -15.63 -9.02 6.94
CA LEU A 219 -15.74 -9.03 5.48
C LEU A 219 -17.01 -8.33 4.97
N ILE A 220 -18.14 -8.53 5.66
CA ILE A 220 -19.42 -7.89 5.34
C ILE A 220 -19.34 -6.36 5.54
N ASN A 221 -18.63 -5.90 6.57
CA ASN A 221 -18.54 -4.48 6.92
C ASN A 221 -17.39 -3.73 6.23
N PHE A 222 -16.44 -4.44 5.63
CA PHE A 222 -15.30 -3.85 4.93
C PHE A 222 -15.72 -3.22 3.60
N ASP A 223 -15.39 -1.95 3.41
CA ASP A 223 -15.71 -1.21 2.18
C ASP A 223 -14.46 -1.08 1.27
N PHE A 224 -14.12 -2.17 0.61
CA PHE A 224 -12.98 -2.25 -0.32
C PHE A 224 -13.39 -2.82 -1.67
N ALA A 225 -12.69 -2.39 -2.73
CA ALA A 225 -12.85 -2.98 -4.05
C ALA A 225 -12.11 -4.33 -4.17
N SER A 226 -10.95 -4.44 -3.55
CA SER A 226 -10.11 -5.63 -3.59
C SER A 226 -9.64 -5.99 -2.20
N ILE A 227 -9.89 -7.22 -1.78
CA ILE A 227 -9.50 -7.74 -0.46
C ILE A 227 -8.65 -9.00 -0.66
N TYR A 228 -7.47 -9.00 -0.06
CA TYR A 228 -6.61 -10.17 0.04
C TYR A 228 -6.31 -10.44 1.51
N VAL A 229 -6.58 -11.66 1.97
CA VAL A 229 -6.33 -12.09 3.35
C VAL A 229 -5.60 -13.42 3.35
N ARG A 230 -4.40 -13.44 3.94
CA ARG A 230 -3.62 -14.66 4.14
C ARG A 230 -3.80 -15.23 5.54
N ARG A 231 -3.79 -16.56 5.66
CA ARG A 231 -3.95 -17.31 6.92
C ARG A 231 -5.23 -16.95 7.66
N CYS A 232 -6.34 -16.85 6.93
CA CYS A 232 -7.65 -16.67 7.56
C CYS A 232 -8.16 -17.99 8.18
N ARG A 233 -9.08 -17.88 9.14
CA ARG A 233 -9.74 -19.01 9.83
C ARG A 233 -11.24 -19.10 9.51
N LEU A 234 -11.65 -18.53 8.38
CA LEU A 234 -13.04 -18.57 7.94
C LEU A 234 -13.40 -20.00 7.56
N SER A 235 -14.58 -20.43 8.00
CA SER A 235 -15.12 -21.76 7.74
C SER A 235 -15.90 -21.79 6.43
N VAL A 236 -16.18 -23.00 5.93
CA VAL A 236 -17.04 -23.18 4.74
C VAL A 236 -18.40 -22.48 4.92
N PRO A 237 -19.12 -22.62 6.04
CA PRO A 237 -20.34 -21.84 6.32
C PRO A 237 -20.16 -20.31 6.26
N ASP A 238 -19.01 -19.77 6.68
CA ASP A 238 -18.74 -18.34 6.58
C ASP A 238 -18.62 -17.90 5.12
N LEU A 239 -18.01 -18.73 4.25
CA LEU A 239 -17.92 -18.46 2.81
C LEU A 239 -19.31 -18.44 2.17
N TYR A 240 -20.16 -19.42 2.47
CA TYR A 240 -21.56 -19.45 2.01
C TYR A 240 -22.32 -18.20 2.43
N ALA A 241 -22.23 -17.83 3.71
CA ALA A 241 -22.89 -16.66 4.23
C ALA A 241 -22.39 -15.37 3.55
N PHE A 242 -21.09 -15.27 3.28
CA PHE A 242 -20.53 -14.13 2.55
C PHE A 242 -21.01 -14.09 1.08
N ILE A 243 -21.03 -15.23 0.39
CA ILE A 243 -21.52 -15.30 -1.00
C ILE A 243 -23.00 -14.93 -1.05
N GLY A 244 -23.83 -15.46 -0.14
CA GLY A 244 -25.24 -15.09 0.00
C GLY A 244 -25.44 -13.60 0.27
N HIS A 245 -24.59 -13.00 1.12
CA HIS A 245 -24.56 -11.56 1.34
C HIS A 245 -24.27 -10.80 0.03
N TRP A 246 -23.26 -11.20 -0.73
CA TRP A 246 -22.92 -10.60 -2.01
C TRP A 246 -24.05 -10.75 -3.04
N LEU A 247 -24.63 -11.95 -3.20
CA LEU A 247 -25.77 -12.22 -4.09
C LEU A 247 -27.00 -11.37 -3.79
N SER A 248 -27.17 -11.01 -2.51
CA SER A 248 -28.24 -10.13 -2.03
C SER A 248 -27.97 -8.63 -2.28
N GLY A 249 -26.90 -8.26 -2.97
CA GLY A 249 -26.50 -6.86 -3.22
C GLY A 249 -25.48 -6.31 -2.23
N GLY A 250 -24.96 -7.14 -1.32
CA GLY A 250 -23.91 -6.80 -0.38
C GLY A 250 -22.56 -6.49 -1.03
N SER A 251 -21.70 -5.78 -0.29
CA SER A 251 -20.36 -5.34 -0.73
C SER A 251 -20.31 -4.82 -2.19
N PRO A 252 -21.09 -3.77 -2.54
CA PRO A 252 -21.33 -3.37 -3.93
C PRO A 252 -20.08 -2.86 -4.67
N ARG A 253 -19.04 -2.44 -3.95
CA ARG A 253 -17.76 -2.00 -4.52
C ARG A 253 -16.77 -3.15 -4.77
N LEU A 254 -17.00 -4.32 -4.18
CA LEU A 254 -16.09 -5.46 -4.26
C LEU A 254 -16.00 -5.95 -5.71
N THR A 255 -14.78 -6.00 -6.22
CA THR A 255 -14.43 -6.59 -7.51
C THR A 255 -13.55 -7.83 -7.35
N PHE A 256 -12.85 -7.97 -6.21
CA PHE A 256 -11.95 -9.08 -5.95
C PHE A 256 -11.88 -9.42 -4.45
N LEU A 257 -11.97 -10.71 -4.14
CA LEU A 257 -11.72 -11.26 -2.82
C LEU A 257 -10.85 -12.51 -2.96
N SER A 258 -9.76 -12.58 -2.21
CA SER A 258 -8.93 -13.78 -2.08
C SER A 258 -8.65 -14.06 -0.61
N LEU A 259 -9.01 -15.27 -0.19
CA LEU A 259 -8.87 -15.77 1.16
C LEU A 259 -7.95 -16.99 1.13
N VAL A 260 -6.73 -16.85 1.61
CA VAL A 260 -5.82 -18.00 1.78
C VAL A 260 -5.97 -18.51 3.20
N PHE A 261 -6.30 -19.79 3.36
CA PHE A 261 -6.63 -20.37 4.65
C PHE A 261 -5.37 -20.72 5.45
N GLU A 262 -5.47 -20.65 6.78
CA GLU A 262 -4.37 -21.10 7.64
C GLU A 262 -4.21 -22.62 7.62
N ASN A 263 -5.34 -23.34 7.58
CA ASN A 263 -5.41 -24.79 7.45
C ASN A 263 -6.20 -25.12 6.19
N GLN A 264 -5.97 -26.30 5.60
CA GLN A 264 -6.77 -26.74 4.45
C GLN A 264 -8.26 -26.75 4.80
N LEU A 265 -9.08 -26.34 3.84
CA LEU A 265 -10.53 -26.48 3.98
C LEU A 265 -10.89 -27.97 4.01
N ASP A 266 -11.88 -28.30 4.83
CA ASP A 266 -12.49 -29.62 4.85
C ASP A 266 -13.53 -29.68 3.71
N PHE A 267 -13.13 -30.23 2.56
CA PHE A 267 -14.02 -30.35 1.38
C PHE A 267 -15.17 -31.32 1.62
N GLU A 268 -15.09 -32.20 2.62
CA GLU A 268 -16.23 -33.06 2.97
C GLU A 268 -17.41 -32.24 3.49
N GLN A 269 -17.16 -31.02 4.01
CA GLN A 269 -18.20 -30.07 4.40
C GLN A 269 -18.71 -29.21 3.23
N LEU A 270 -18.00 -29.23 2.11
CA LEU A 270 -18.41 -28.56 0.88
C LEU A 270 -19.32 -29.52 0.11
N ASP A 271 -20.61 -29.50 0.46
CA ASP A 271 -21.64 -30.16 -0.33
C ASP A 271 -21.82 -29.38 -1.64
N LEU A 272 -20.98 -29.68 -2.63
CA LEU A 272 -20.96 -29.02 -3.94
C LEU A 272 -22.28 -29.15 -4.69
N GLU A 273 -23.04 -30.24 -4.48
CA GLU A 273 -24.36 -30.41 -5.11
C GLU A 273 -25.35 -29.42 -4.47
N HIS A 274 -25.37 -29.33 -3.14
CA HIS A 274 -26.21 -28.34 -2.45
C HIS A 274 -25.79 -26.90 -2.75
N PHE A 275 -24.49 -26.66 -2.88
CA PHE A 275 -23.89 -25.37 -3.26
C PHE A 275 -24.44 -24.85 -4.58
N GLU A 276 -24.44 -25.72 -5.61
CA GLU A 276 -24.84 -25.35 -6.96
C GLU A 276 -26.31 -24.97 -7.03
N ASP A 277 -27.15 -25.72 -6.30
CA ASP A 277 -28.58 -25.48 -6.20
C ASP A 277 -28.89 -24.19 -5.42
N GLU A 278 -28.22 -23.93 -4.28
CA GLU A 278 -28.47 -22.74 -3.47
C GLU A 278 -27.99 -21.43 -4.11
N LEU A 279 -26.90 -21.48 -4.89
CA LEU A 279 -26.29 -20.28 -5.48
C LEU A 279 -26.69 -20.03 -6.93
N GLU A 280 -27.60 -20.84 -7.47
CA GLU A 280 -28.08 -20.75 -8.86
C GLU A 280 -26.90 -20.63 -9.85
N VAL A 281 -25.93 -21.55 -9.75
CA VAL A 281 -24.71 -21.51 -10.57
C VAL A 281 -25.07 -21.46 -12.06
N VAL A 282 -24.54 -20.44 -12.74
CA VAL A 282 -24.87 -20.10 -14.14
C VAL A 282 -24.01 -20.91 -15.12
N GLU A 283 -22.72 -21.09 -14.81
CA GLU A 283 -21.74 -21.76 -15.66
C GLU A 283 -20.67 -22.45 -14.80
N ARG A 284 -20.14 -23.59 -15.26
CA ARG A 284 -19.10 -24.38 -14.60
C ARG A 284 -17.83 -24.40 -15.44
N ASP A 285 -16.74 -24.87 -14.84
CA ASP A 285 -15.46 -25.13 -15.51
C ASP A 285 -14.93 -23.87 -16.23
N VAL A 286 -15.16 -22.71 -15.62
CA VAL A 286 -14.66 -21.44 -16.14
C VAL A 286 -13.15 -21.39 -15.91
N VAL A 287 -12.41 -21.20 -17.00
CA VAL A 287 -10.94 -21.10 -16.98
C VAL A 287 -10.50 -19.65 -17.09
N GLY A 288 -9.51 -19.25 -16.30
CA GLY A 288 -9.01 -17.89 -16.30
C GLY A 288 -7.65 -17.69 -15.64
N GLU A 289 -7.14 -16.47 -15.79
CA GLU A 289 -6.00 -15.98 -15.03
C GLU A 289 -6.31 -14.65 -14.36
N PHE A 290 -5.85 -14.52 -13.12
CA PHE A 290 -5.91 -13.30 -12.35
C PHE A 290 -4.52 -12.80 -12.00
N ARG A 291 -4.20 -11.57 -12.38
CA ARG A 291 -2.95 -10.92 -11.99
C ARG A 291 -3.09 -10.20 -10.65
N LEU A 292 -2.42 -10.73 -9.62
CA LEU A 292 -2.23 -10.12 -8.31
C LEU A 292 -1.44 -8.80 -8.43
N SER A 293 -1.60 -7.94 -7.43
CA SER A 293 -0.92 -6.63 -7.37
C SER A 293 0.60 -6.71 -7.24
N ASP A 294 1.14 -7.84 -6.78
CA ASP A 294 2.58 -8.14 -6.77
C ASP A 294 3.10 -8.64 -8.14
N GLY A 295 2.19 -8.84 -9.09
CA GLY A 295 2.49 -9.26 -10.46
C GLY A 295 2.46 -10.78 -10.67
N GLU A 296 2.10 -11.57 -9.66
CA GLU A 296 1.84 -13.01 -9.82
C GLU A 296 0.52 -13.24 -10.55
N ASN A 297 0.42 -14.31 -11.34
CA ASN A 297 -0.83 -14.74 -11.96
C ASN A 297 -1.35 -15.99 -11.24
N ILE A 298 -2.59 -15.94 -10.77
CA ILE A 298 -3.35 -17.10 -10.31
C ILE A 298 -4.12 -17.63 -11.52
N GLN A 299 -3.79 -18.83 -11.97
CA GLN A 299 -4.60 -19.55 -12.95
C GLN A 299 -5.64 -20.40 -12.23
N PHE A 300 -6.83 -20.48 -12.80
CA PHE A 300 -7.88 -21.35 -12.32
C PHE A 300 -8.56 -22.04 -13.50
N ASP A 301 -8.89 -23.31 -13.31
CA ASP A 301 -9.38 -24.17 -14.39
C ASP A 301 -10.82 -24.67 -14.13
N GLU A 302 -11.34 -24.50 -12.92
CA GLU A 302 -12.61 -25.08 -12.45
C GLU A 302 -13.48 -24.04 -11.71
N GLY A 303 -13.57 -22.82 -12.26
CA GLY A 303 -14.37 -21.74 -11.65
C GLY A 303 -15.88 -21.92 -11.85
N TYR A 304 -16.67 -21.51 -10.84
CA TYR A 304 -18.13 -21.45 -10.90
C TYR A 304 -18.59 -20.02 -11.16
N SER A 305 -19.43 -19.81 -12.18
CA SER A 305 -20.06 -18.51 -12.40
C SER A 305 -21.34 -18.37 -11.59
N ILE A 306 -21.43 -17.29 -10.82
CA ILE A 306 -22.62 -16.90 -10.05
C ILE A 306 -23.12 -15.54 -10.53
N GLN A 307 -24.40 -15.27 -10.33
CA GLN A 307 -25.01 -13.99 -10.73
C GLN A 307 -25.81 -13.38 -9.58
N ARG A 308 -25.46 -12.14 -9.25
CA ARG A 308 -26.16 -11.31 -8.27
C ARG A 308 -27.53 -10.88 -8.80
N SER A 309 -28.44 -10.57 -7.88
CA SER A 309 -29.81 -10.12 -8.20
C SER A 309 -29.91 -8.89 -9.11
N ASP A 310 -28.88 -8.04 -9.17
CA ASP A 310 -28.79 -6.88 -10.06
C ASP A 310 -28.20 -7.20 -11.45
N GLY A 311 -27.89 -8.48 -11.72
CA GLY A 311 -27.32 -8.96 -12.97
C GLY A 311 -25.80 -8.97 -13.01
N VAL A 312 -25.11 -8.49 -11.97
CA VAL A 312 -23.65 -8.54 -11.89
C VAL A 312 -23.18 -9.98 -11.74
N LYS A 313 -22.24 -10.42 -12.58
CA LYS A 313 -21.68 -11.77 -12.57
C LYS A 313 -20.35 -11.81 -11.83
N ALA A 314 -20.08 -12.91 -11.17
CA ALA A 314 -18.77 -13.22 -10.60
C ALA A 314 -18.38 -14.66 -10.92
N VAL A 315 -17.08 -14.92 -10.84
CA VAL A 315 -16.52 -16.27 -10.86
C VAL A 315 -15.93 -16.53 -9.48
N ILE A 316 -16.25 -17.69 -8.93
CA ILE A 316 -15.71 -18.16 -7.64
C ILE A 316 -14.96 -19.46 -7.84
N GLU A 317 -13.90 -19.62 -7.06
CA GLU A 317 -13.06 -20.82 -7.06
C GLU A 317 -12.83 -21.27 -5.62
N PHE A 318 -13.02 -22.57 -5.39
CA PHE A 318 -12.69 -23.24 -4.14
C PHE A 318 -11.48 -24.13 -4.35
N GLY A 319 -10.33 -23.69 -3.85
CA GLY A 319 -9.12 -24.50 -3.77
C GLY A 319 -8.86 -24.96 -2.34
N GLU A 320 -8.04 -26.00 -2.17
CA GLU A 320 -7.77 -26.55 -0.83
C GLU A 320 -7.17 -25.56 0.15
N VAL A 321 -6.45 -24.58 -0.41
CA VAL A 321 -5.64 -23.62 0.32
C VAL A 321 -6.20 -22.20 0.19
N ALA A 322 -7.12 -21.96 -0.75
CA ALA A 322 -7.65 -20.62 -0.99
C ALA A 322 -9.07 -20.63 -1.57
N PHE A 323 -9.82 -19.58 -1.24
CA PHE A 323 -11.07 -19.21 -1.90
C PHE A 323 -10.87 -17.89 -2.64
N VAL A 324 -11.39 -17.80 -3.86
CA VAL A 324 -11.32 -16.59 -4.68
C VAL A 324 -12.71 -16.25 -5.20
N LEU A 325 -13.07 -14.95 -5.17
CA LEU A 325 -14.24 -14.38 -5.83
C LEU A 325 -13.81 -13.20 -6.69
N MET A 326 -14.21 -13.23 -7.95
CA MET A 326 -13.83 -12.25 -8.98
C MET A 326 -15.08 -11.73 -9.68
N VAL A 327 -15.33 -10.43 -9.62
CA VAL A 327 -16.49 -9.83 -10.30
C VAL A 327 -16.14 -9.49 -11.74
N CYS A 328 -16.99 -9.90 -12.68
CA CYS A 328 -16.85 -9.61 -14.10
C CYS A 328 -17.19 -8.13 -14.37
N ILE A 329 -16.31 -7.38 -15.06
CA ILE A 329 -16.45 -5.94 -15.32
C ILE A 329 -17.10 -5.68 -16.72
N GLY A 330 -17.73 -6.68 -17.33
CA GLY A 330 -18.38 -6.59 -18.65
C GLY A 330 -19.75 -7.28 -18.70
N GLU A 331 -20.47 -7.14 -19.81
CA GLU A 331 -21.80 -7.75 -19.99
C GLU A 331 -21.76 -9.29 -19.97
N ASN A 332 -20.61 -9.87 -20.31
CA ASN A 332 -20.36 -11.31 -20.30
C ASN A 332 -19.05 -11.63 -19.59
N VAL A 333 -18.98 -12.84 -19.04
CA VAL A 333 -17.79 -13.41 -18.37
C VAL A 333 -16.56 -13.31 -19.28
N TYR A 334 -16.73 -13.48 -20.60
CA TYR A 334 -15.62 -13.50 -21.57
C TYR A 334 -15.24 -12.15 -22.22
N ASP A 335 -15.81 -11.02 -21.82
CA ASP A 335 -15.63 -9.72 -22.52
C ASP A 335 -14.23 -9.10 -22.30
N ARG A 336 -13.22 -9.60 -23.02
CA ARG A 336 -11.80 -9.15 -22.93
C ARG A 336 -11.56 -7.64 -23.09
N ASP A 337 -12.44 -6.92 -23.79
CA ASP A 337 -12.16 -5.55 -24.24
C ASP A 337 -12.41 -4.47 -23.17
N ASN A 338 -13.20 -4.78 -22.14
CA ASN A 338 -13.47 -3.85 -21.04
C ASN A 338 -12.40 -3.86 -19.92
N TYR A 339 -11.56 -4.92 -19.86
CA TYR A 339 -10.56 -5.13 -18.81
C TYR A 339 -9.25 -4.34 -19.00
N LEU A 340 -8.98 -3.84 -20.21
CA LEU A 340 -7.73 -3.13 -20.56
C LEU A 340 -7.83 -1.59 -20.45
N LYS A 341 -9.02 -1.02 -20.24
CA LYS A 341 -9.28 0.43 -20.37
C LYS A 341 -9.22 1.25 -19.09
N ARG A 342 -9.20 0.63 -17.91
CA ARG A 342 -8.98 1.34 -16.64
C ARG A 342 -7.56 1.07 -16.18
N ASN A 343 -6.84 2.14 -15.84
CA ASN A 343 -5.55 2.10 -15.15
C ASN A 343 -5.73 1.51 -13.73
N SER A 344 -6.13 0.25 -13.62
CA SER A 344 -6.01 -0.54 -12.41
C SER A 344 -4.79 -1.42 -12.59
N ASP A 345 -3.91 -1.45 -11.60
CA ASP A 345 -2.78 -2.38 -11.54
C ASP A 345 -3.21 -3.87 -11.41
N GLN A 346 -4.49 -4.17 -11.71
CA GLN A 346 -5.09 -5.50 -11.82
C GLN A 346 -5.56 -5.69 -13.26
N GLN A 347 -4.94 -6.65 -13.95
CA GLN A 347 -5.34 -7.10 -15.28
C GLN A 347 -5.96 -8.50 -15.15
N PHE A 348 -7.23 -8.62 -15.49
CA PHE A 348 -8.00 -9.87 -15.47
C PHE A 348 -8.08 -10.42 -16.90
N VAL A 349 -7.82 -11.71 -17.11
CA VAL A 349 -7.99 -12.35 -18.43
C VAL A 349 -8.66 -13.72 -18.25
N LEU A 350 -9.90 -13.83 -18.71
CA LEU A 350 -10.61 -15.12 -18.80
C LEU A 350 -10.28 -15.80 -20.14
N HIS A 351 -10.13 -17.12 -20.11
CA HIS A 351 -9.84 -17.93 -21.30
C HIS A 351 -11.13 -18.66 -21.73
N GLN A 352 -11.52 -18.51 -22.99
CA GLN A 352 -12.54 -19.41 -23.56
C GLN A 352 -11.91 -20.79 -23.74
N ASN A 353 -12.56 -21.83 -23.22
CA ASN A 353 -12.32 -23.19 -23.67
C ASN A 353 -12.79 -23.27 -25.13
N VAL A 354 -11.85 -23.56 -26.05
CA VAL A 354 -12.12 -23.75 -27.49
C VAL A 354 -12.62 -25.15 -27.75
#